data_AF-K1LII1-F1
#
_entry.id   AF-K1LII1-F1
#
_cell.length_a   1.000
_cell.length_b   1.000
_cell.length_c   1.000
_cell.angle_alpha   90.00
_cell.angle_beta   90.00
_cell.angle_gamma   90.00
#
_symmetry.space_group_name_H-M   'P 1'
#
loop_
_entity.id
_entity.type
_entity.pdbx_description
1 polymer ?
#
loop_
_entity_poly.entity_id
_entity_poly.type
_entity_poly.pdbx_seq_one_letter_code
_entity_poly.pdbx_strand_id
1 'polypeptide(L)'
;MTTIAIQLTQNNKPIKTTVTPLHGGGYRIEATFIAESKQPKLCLAPNDTSKQYTFAEANLNRGTKALDYVKPETSETVIKELFDNLNQIKLDFKNADEGLTHKINLTAEGIKALLTKQGNDLSKQIHSIRSTADFYERVLGTTEDNVVSNLSRMVQASGVIQTEVMKKIDPLSTKVTQTADSWAVKNLNSNGDVLAELNQTDGLTKIKNKLIHLDGDVSMTNAFAENLLTKSFSTDSLKAFSAKIQNLITVNVDARSVTGMDANFIRARLNSGSSNVTITGEGFTVLHKNGKKTVIDYDGLYHYDGGWYHTHYLHDVIPVSGINHTSDTGYKWVTIPSVYHGKRFNAQVAFADACVWKNTNGDYQNGWLVLQRIVCYVQKDSIDYDNGRVPIVGYARYWNARTRKAEQYDIQVQLIIDY
;
A
#
# COMPACT_ATOMS: atom_id res chain seq x y z
N MET A 1 121.80 39.58 -50.35
CA MET A 1 120.98 39.98 -49.19
C MET A 1 121.23 38.99 -48.07
N THR A 2 121.85 39.45 -46.98
CA THR A 2 122.15 38.66 -45.77
C THR A 2 121.26 39.22 -44.66
N THR A 3 120.19 38.52 -44.32
CA THR A 3 119.15 39.01 -43.41
C THR A 3 119.57 38.76 -41.96
N ILE A 4 119.85 39.82 -41.19
CA ILE A 4 120.13 39.72 -39.75
C ILE A 4 118.80 39.73 -39.00
N ALA A 5 118.55 38.74 -38.14
CA ALA A 5 117.33 38.67 -37.33
C ALA A 5 117.69 38.80 -35.83
N ILE A 6 117.01 39.69 -35.09
CA ILE A 6 117.01 39.73 -33.61
C ILE A 6 115.72 39.06 -33.14
N GLN A 7 115.78 38.24 -32.09
CA GLN A 7 114.60 37.56 -31.55
C GLN A 7 114.25 38.04 -30.14
N LEU A 8 112.96 38.30 -29.94
CA LEU A 8 112.37 38.34 -28.61
C LEU A 8 111.86 36.94 -28.27
N THR A 9 112.20 36.47 -27.08
CA THR A 9 111.70 35.22 -26.55
C THR A 9 110.99 35.47 -25.22
N GLN A 10 109.97 34.66 -24.98
CA GLN A 10 109.36 34.51 -23.67
C GLN A 10 109.65 33.09 -23.21
N ASN A 11 110.33 32.96 -22.08
CA ASN A 11 110.72 31.66 -21.52
C ASN A 11 111.38 30.76 -22.59
N ASN A 12 112.31 31.32 -23.37
CA ASN A 12 113.04 30.68 -24.47
C ASN A 12 112.19 30.24 -25.67
N LYS A 13 110.89 30.51 -25.70
CA LYS A 13 110.07 30.33 -26.90
C LYS A 13 110.04 31.63 -27.72
N PRO A 14 110.24 31.57 -29.05
CA PRO A 14 110.24 32.76 -29.87
C PRO A 14 108.87 33.40 -29.92
N ILE A 15 108.83 34.70 -29.68
CA ILE A 15 107.65 35.53 -29.86
C ILE A 15 107.72 36.09 -31.28
N LYS A 16 106.58 36.11 -31.97
CA LYS A 16 106.49 36.79 -33.26
C LYS A 16 106.68 38.29 -33.04
N THR A 17 107.78 38.82 -33.54
CA THR A 17 108.12 40.24 -33.46
C THR A 17 107.99 40.92 -34.82
N THR A 18 107.63 42.19 -34.80
CA THR A 18 107.85 43.09 -35.93
C THR A 18 109.11 43.87 -35.67
N VAL A 19 110.09 43.76 -36.57
CA VAL A 19 111.35 44.50 -36.50
C VAL A 19 111.31 45.59 -37.54
N THR A 20 111.32 46.84 -37.09
CA THR A 20 111.36 48.01 -37.96
C THR A 20 112.73 48.66 -37.86
N PRO A 21 113.49 48.74 -38.97
CA PRO A 21 114.72 49.51 -38.97
C PRO A 21 114.40 50.99 -38.80
N LEU A 22 115.12 51.63 -37.90
CA LEU A 22 115.05 53.08 -37.69
C LEU A 22 116.16 53.77 -38.48
N HIS A 23 115.92 55.02 -38.81
CA HIS A 23 116.93 55.87 -39.45
C HIS A 23 118.16 55.99 -38.53
N GLY A 24 119.37 55.82 -39.08
CA GLY A 24 120.61 55.84 -38.28
C GLY A 24 121.09 54.49 -37.76
N GLY A 25 120.54 53.37 -38.25
CA GLY A 25 121.05 52.02 -37.97
C GLY A 25 120.52 51.35 -36.69
N GLY A 26 119.63 52.03 -35.96
CA GLY A 26 118.89 51.45 -34.83
C GLY A 26 117.73 50.56 -35.29
N TYR A 27 117.19 49.76 -34.38
CA TYR A 27 116.03 48.91 -34.65
C TYR A 27 114.99 49.10 -33.55
N ARG A 28 113.73 49.29 -33.96
CA ARG A 28 112.59 49.19 -33.06
C ARG A 28 112.05 47.77 -33.12
N ILE A 29 111.99 47.13 -31.96
CA ILE A 29 111.43 45.78 -31.85
C ILE A 29 110.13 45.90 -31.09
N GLU A 30 109.07 45.49 -31.74
CA GLU A 30 107.73 45.52 -31.17
C GLU A 30 107.16 44.12 -31.13
N ALA A 31 106.57 43.81 -29.99
CA ALA A 31 105.91 42.54 -29.77
C ALA A 31 104.67 42.77 -28.92
N THR A 32 103.60 42.08 -29.30
CA THR A 32 102.46 41.86 -28.42
C THR A 32 102.43 40.38 -28.11
N PHE A 33 102.48 40.04 -26.83
CA PHE A 33 102.45 38.68 -26.35
C PHE A 33 101.58 38.62 -25.11
N ILE A 34 101.05 37.43 -24.85
CA ILE A 34 100.40 37.13 -23.59
C ILE A 34 101.44 36.50 -22.67
N ALA A 35 101.48 36.97 -21.43
CA ALA A 35 102.34 36.40 -20.40
C ALA A 35 102.00 34.91 -20.21
N GLU A 36 102.91 34.01 -20.61
CA GLU A 36 102.69 32.55 -20.47
C GLU A 36 102.75 32.09 -19.00
N SER A 37 103.25 32.93 -18.09
CA SER A 37 103.31 32.64 -16.65
C SER A 37 103.11 33.90 -15.81
N LYS A 38 102.97 33.75 -14.49
CA LYS A 38 102.88 34.89 -13.55
C LYS A 38 104.14 35.76 -13.50
N GLN A 39 105.29 35.21 -13.89
CA GLN A 39 106.57 35.91 -13.97
C GLN A 39 107.25 35.54 -15.29
N PRO A 40 106.72 36.04 -16.42
CA PRO A 40 107.29 35.72 -17.72
C PRO A 40 108.66 36.37 -17.81
N LYS A 41 109.68 35.60 -18.18
CA LYS A 41 111.00 36.16 -18.50
C LYS A 41 111.02 36.50 -19.97
N LEU A 42 111.12 37.80 -20.23
CA LEU A 42 111.31 38.33 -21.57
C LEU A 42 112.79 38.53 -21.80
N CYS A 43 113.29 37.90 -22.85
CA CYS A 43 114.68 38.02 -23.26
C CYS A 43 114.73 38.51 -24.69
N LEU A 44 115.37 39.64 -24.90
CA LEU A 44 115.64 40.21 -26.21
C LEU A 44 117.10 39.88 -26.56
N ALA A 45 117.33 39.03 -27.56
CA ALA A 45 118.66 38.56 -27.92
C ALA A 45 118.87 38.58 -29.44
N PRO A 46 120.04 39.03 -29.94
CA PRO A 46 120.36 39.00 -31.36
C PRO A 46 120.66 37.56 -31.82
N ASN A 47 120.26 37.17 -33.04
CA ASN A 47 120.62 35.85 -33.59
C ASN A 47 122.09 35.79 -34.04
N ASP A 48 122.70 36.95 -34.31
CA ASP A 48 124.13 37.08 -34.57
C ASP A 48 124.80 37.75 -33.37
N THR A 49 125.45 36.92 -32.55
CA THR A 49 126.15 37.35 -31.33
C THR A 49 127.51 37.97 -31.60
N SER A 50 127.96 38.07 -32.86
CA SER A 50 129.22 38.72 -33.22
C SER A 50 129.16 40.27 -33.19
N LYS A 51 127.97 40.86 -32.95
CA LYS A 51 127.73 42.33 -32.93
C LYS A 51 127.24 42.83 -31.56
N GLN A 52 127.61 44.06 -31.19
CA GLN A 52 127.18 44.73 -29.94
C GLN A 52 125.92 45.59 -30.14
N TYR A 53 125.03 45.60 -29.14
CA TYR A 53 123.76 46.33 -29.12
C TYR A 53 123.61 47.12 -27.80
N THR A 54 123.00 48.31 -27.83
CA THR A 54 122.73 49.17 -26.65
C THR A 54 121.24 49.39 -26.46
N PHE A 55 120.75 49.33 -25.21
CA PHE A 55 119.35 49.53 -24.86
C PHE A 55 119.13 50.96 -24.32
N ALA A 56 118.30 51.76 -25.00
CA ALA A 56 118.09 53.17 -24.66
C ALA A 56 116.82 53.39 -23.82
N GLU A 57 115.72 52.80 -24.26
CA GLU A 57 114.40 53.07 -23.68
C GLU A 57 113.63 51.75 -23.56
N ALA A 58 113.09 51.51 -22.36
CA ALA A 58 112.12 50.47 -22.13
C ALA A 58 110.81 51.14 -21.81
N ASN A 59 109.77 50.73 -22.53
CA ASN A 59 108.43 50.96 -22.07
C ASN A 59 107.69 49.63 -22.02
N LEU A 60 107.22 49.27 -20.84
CA LEU A 60 106.39 48.10 -20.64
C LEU A 60 105.03 48.57 -20.17
N ASN A 61 104.04 48.45 -21.06
CA ASN A 61 102.67 48.81 -20.79
C ASN A 61 101.78 47.58 -20.93
N ARG A 62 100.66 47.53 -20.19
CA ARG A 62 99.62 46.52 -20.41
C ARG A 62 98.66 47.00 -21.50
N GLY A 63 98.39 46.16 -22.49
CA GLY A 63 97.44 46.47 -23.57
C GLY A 63 97.67 45.61 -24.81
N THR A 64 96.84 45.79 -25.83
CA THR A 64 96.97 45.08 -27.11
C THR A 64 97.86 45.81 -28.13
N LYS A 65 98.42 46.97 -27.76
CA LYS A 65 99.31 47.81 -28.58
C LYS A 65 100.43 48.42 -27.73
N ALA A 66 101.61 48.61 -28.33
CA ALA A 66 102.75 49.29 -27.70
C ALA A 66 102.56 50.83 -27.71
N LEU A 67 103.05 51.54 -26.68
CA LEU A 67 102.92 53.00 -26.47
C LEU A 67 104.28 53.68 -26.22
N ASP A 68 104.34 55.01 -26.39
CA ASP A 68 105.55 55.86 -26.26
C ASP A 68 105.85 56.31 -24.80
N TYR A 69 107.02 56.91 -24.53
CA TYR A 69 107.63 57.19 -23.20
C TYR A 69 107.54 58.69 -22.71
N VAL A 70 107.50 59.02 -21.37
CA VAL A 70 107.28 60.40 -20.77
C VAL A 70 108.02 60.70 -19.39
N LYS A 71 108.40 61.98 -19.03
CA LYS A 71 109.27 62.45 -17.86
C LYS A 71 108.67 63.62 -16.93
N PRO A 72 109.08 63.93 -15.64
CA PRO A 72 108.39 64.90 -14.68
C PRO A 72 109.13 66.17 -14.06
N GLU A 73 108.42 67.20 -13.47
CA GLU A 73 108.88 68.55 -12.89
C GLU A 73 108.24 69.05 -11.50
N THR A 74 108.73 70.13 -10.78
CA THR A 74 108.29 70.65 -9.39
C THR A 74 108.36 72.20 -9.07
N SER A 75 107.46 72.87 -8.25
CA SER A 75 107.73 74.07 -7.32
C SER A 75 106.53 74.78 -6.55
N GLU A 76 106.82 75.37 -5.36
CA GLU A 76 106.23 76.45 -4.49
C GLU A 76 104.72 76.73 -4.30
N THR A 77 103.88 76.81 -5.34
CA THR A 77 102.44 77.14 -5.21
C THR A 77 101.70 76.14 -4.31
N VAL A 78 102.16 74.89 -4.38
CA VAL A 78 101.66 73.75 -3.62
C VAL A 78 101.81 73.96 -2.10
N ILE A 79 102.83 74.68 -1.63
CA ILE A 79 103.07 74.86 -0.18
C ILE A 79 102.08 75.86 0.43
N LYS A 80 101.74 76.94 -0.29
CA LYS A 80 100.77 77.92 0.21
C LYS A 80 99.36 77.32 0.25
N GLU A 81 98.97 76.63 -0.82
CA GLU A 81 97.71 75.88 -0.86
C GLU A 81 97.62 74.86 0.29
N LEU A 82 98.72 74.21 0.64
CA LEU A 82 98.76 73.29 1.78
C LEU A 82 98.41 73.99 3.11
N PHE A 83 98.96 75.17 3.39
CA PHE A 83 98.67 75.89 4.63
C PHE A 83 97.25 76.44 4.70
N ASP A 84 96.73 76.96 3.59
CA ASP A 84 95.35 77.44 3.52
C ASP A 84 94.36 76.28 3.74
N ASN A 85 94.63 75.12 3.12
CA ASN A 85 93.86 73.89 3.36
C ASN A 85 93.93 73.45 4.83
N LEU A 86 95.09 73.52 5.49
CA LEU A 86 95.22 73.16 6.91
C LEU A 86 94.39 74.06 7.83
N ASN A 87 94.34 75.36 7.54
CA ASN A 87 93.51 76.30 8.30
C ASN A 87 92.01 76.06 8.07
N GLN A 88 91.62 75.77 6.83
CA GLN A 88 90.24 75.43 6.51
C GLN A 88 89.81 74.14 7.21
N ILE A 89 90.65 73.10 7.18
CA ILE A 89 90.43 71.84 7.90
C ILE A 89 90.21 72.09 9.40
N LYS A 90 90.99 72.98 10.02
CA LYS A 90 90.83 73.32 11.44
C LYS A 90 89.47 73.96 11.73
N LEU A 91 89.01 74.87 10.87
CA LEU A 91 87.69 75.50 10.99
C LEU A 91 86.56 74.49 10.78
N ASP A 92 86.70 73.62 9.78
CA ASP A 92 85.73 72.57 9.49
C ASP A 92 85.59 71.60 10.67
N PHE A 93 86.70 71.21 11.31
CA PHE A 93 86.67 70.39 12.53
C PHE A 93 85.95 71.11 13.68
N LYS A 94 86.20 72.40 13.89
CA LYS A 94 85.51 73.17 14.94
C LYS A 94 84.00 73.28 14.67
N ASN A 95 83.63 73.59 13.44
CA ASN A 95 82.22 73.68 13.04
C ASN A 95 81.52 72.31 13.15
N ALA A 96 82.22 71.22 12.80
CA ALA A 96 81.72 69.87 12.95
C ALA A 96 81.51 69.49 14.43
N ASP A 97 82.44 69.87 15.31
CA ASP A 97 82.34 69.63 16.77
C ASP A 97 81.17 70.40 17.40
N GLU A 98 81.03 71.69 17.07
CA GLU A 98 79.91 72.52 17.52
C GLU A 98 78.57 71.97 16.98
N GLY A 99 78.53 71.58 15.71
CA GLY A 99 77.36 70.99 15.08
C GLY A 99 76.99 69.62 15.68
N LEU A 100 77.97 68.79 16.00
CA LEU A 100 77.75 67.48 16.64
C LEU A 100 77.26 67.67 18.08
N THR A 101 77.87 68.57 18.84
CA THR A 101 77.46 68.91 20.21
C THR A 101 76.02 69.40 20.24
N HIS A 102 75.64 70.27 19.30
CA HIS A 102 74.26 70.73 19.18
C HIS A 102 73.27 69.59 18.88
N LYS A 103 73.60 68.70 17.94
CA LYS A 103 72.78 67.51 17.63
C LYS A 103 72.65 66.57 18.82
N ILE A 104 73.73 66.35 19.57
CA ILE A 104 73.73 65.53 20.79
C ILE A 104 72.79 66.14 21.82
N ASN A 105 72.88 67.45 22.07
CA ASN A 105 72.02 68.13 23.03
C ASN A 105 70.54 68.09 22.63
N LEU A 106 70.22 68.35 21.36
CA LEU A 106 68.85 68.23 20.85
C LEU A 106 68.31 66.79 21.01
N THR A 107 69.14 65.79 20.74
CA THR A 107 68.76 64.39 20.87
C THR A 107 68.54 64.01 22.33
N ALA A 108 69.42 64.46 23.24
CA ALA A 108 69.31 64.20 24.67
C ALA A 108 68.04 64.82 25.27
N GLU A 109 67.72 66.07 24.92
CA GLU A 109 66.48 66.72 25.34
C GLU A 109 65.24 66.03 24.73
N GLY A 110 65.32 65.59 23.47
CA GLY A 110 64.27 64.78 22.84
C GLY A 110 64.02 63.45 23.57
N ILE A 111 65.08 62.72 23.92
CA ILE A 111 65.00 61.48 24.70
C ILE A 111 64.41 61.74 26.09
N LYS A 112 64.85 62.80 26.77
CA LYS A 112 64.33 63.18 28.10
C LYS A 112 62.84 63.51 28.05
N ALA A 113 62.39 64.24 27.03
CA ALA A 113 60.98 64.54 26.82
C ALA A 113 60.15 63.27 26.56
N LEU A 114 60.65 62.35 25.73
CA LEU A 114 60.01 61.06 25.46
C LEU A 114 59.88 60.20 26.72
N LEU A 115 60.96 60.07 27.49
CA LEU A 115 60.96 59.33 28.76
C LEU A 115 59.97 59.93 29.77
N THR A 116 59.93 61.26 29.86
CA THR A 116 58.98 61.96 30.74
C THR A 116 57.53 61.70 30.31
N LYS A 117 57.25 61.77 29.00
CA LYS A 117 55.91 61.46 28.47
C LYS A 117 55.51 60.01 28.75
N GLN A 118 56.39 59.04 28.47
CA GLN A 118 56.14 57.63 28.74
C GLN A 118 55.88 57.37 30.23
N GLY A 119 56.67 57.97 31.13
CA GLY A 119 56.46 57.86 32.57
C GLY A 119 55.09 58.38 33.02
N ASN A 120 54.67 59.54 32.48
CA ASN A 120 53.36 60.12 32.80
C ASN A 120 52.19 59.28 32.27
N ASP A 121 52.29 58.76 31.04
CA ASP A 121 51.23 57.91 30.47
C ASP A 121 51.11 56.57 31.20
N LEU A 122 52.24 55.94 31.56
CA LEU A 122 52.25 54.71 32.35
C LEU A 122 51.61 54.95 33.73
N SER A 123 51.93 56.07 34.39
CA SER A 123 51.32 56.45 35.67
C SER A 123 49.79 56.56 35.58
N LYS A 124 49.27 57.19 34.50
CA LYS A 124 47.81 57.28 34.25
C LYS A 124 47.16 55.91 34.05
N GLN A 125 47.80 55.03 33.28
CA GLN A 125 47.29 53.67 33.05
C GLN A 125 47.23 52.86 34.34
N ILE A 126 48.29 52.93 35.16
CA ILE A 126 48.33 52.28 36.49
C ILE A 126 47.21 52.80 37.38
N HIS A 127 46.94 54.12 37.37
CA HIS A 127 45.88 54.71 38.17
C HIS A 127 44.49 54.23 37.75
N SER A 128 44.25 54.13 36.44
CA SER A 128 42.99 53.60 35.88
C SER A 128 42.78 52.12 36.24
N ILE A 129 43.83 51.31 36.14
CA ILE A 129 43.79 49.88 36.49
C ILE A 129 43.49 49.70 37.99
N ARG A 130 44.17 50.45 38.87
CA ARG A 130 43.91 50.39 40.32
C ARG A 130 42.48 50.82 40.66
N SER A 131 42.01 51.92 40.09
CA SER A 131 40.64 52.40 40.32
C SER A 131 39.58 51.37 39.87
N THR A 132 39.86 50.67 38.77
CA THR A 132 39.00 49.60 38.27
C THR A 132 39.04 48.36 39.17
N ALA A 133 40.23 47.97 39.64
CA ALA A 133 40.40 46.87 40.60
C ALA A 133 39.69 47.17 41.93
N ASP A 134 39.88 48.36 42.51
CA ASP A 134 39.21 48.80 43.74
C ASP A 134 37.68 48.78 43.60
N PHE A 135 37.17 49.12 42.41
CA PHE A 135 35.74 49.01 42.12
C PHE A 135 35.28 47.54 42.12
N TYR A 136 35.98 46.65 41.42
CA TYR A 136 35.65 45.22 41.41
C TYR A 136 35.78 44.58 42.79
N GLU A 137 36.84 44.89 43.53
CA GLU A 137 37.06 44.41 44.90
C GLU A 137 35.95 44.86 45.84
N ARG A 138 35.38 46.06 45.66
CA ARG A 138 34.24 46.55 46.44
C ARG A 138 32.91 45.91 46.04
N VAL A 139 32.70 45.66 44.74
CA VAL A 139 31.42 45.11 44.23
C VAL A 139 31.34 43.60 44.44
N LEU A 140 32.43 42.89 44.15
CA LEU A 140 32.49 41.43 44.20
C LEU A 140 33.11 40.94 45.51
N GLY A 141 34.07 41.65 46.08
CA GLY A 141 34.81 41.22 47.27
C GLY A 141 36.23 40.77 46.93
N THR A 142 37.07 40.65 47.96
CA THR A 142 38.49 40.30 47.86
C THR A 142 38.80 38.84 48.25
N THR A 143 37.81 38.09 48.74
CA THR A 143 37.95 36.68 49.12
C THR A 143 36.92 35.82 48.40
N GLU A 144 37.23 34.54 48.16
CA GLU A 144 36.37 33.60 47.44
C GLU A 144 34.95 33.54 48.03
N ASP A 145 34.84 33.40 49.35
CA ASP A 145 33.55 33.37 50.06
C ASP A 145 32.72 34.64 49.83
N ASN A 146 33.37 35.82 49.87
CA ASN A 146 32.70 37.10 49.65
C ASN A 146 32.25 37.26 48.20
N VAL A 147 33.06 36.81 47.23
CA VAL A 147 32.71 36.80 45.80
C VAL A 147 31.50 35.92 45.54
N VAL A 148 31.50 34.68 46.04
CA VAL A 148 30.38 33.75 45.88
C VAL A 148 29.11 34.30 46.52
N SER A 149 29.22 34.87 47.72
CA SER A 149 28.09 35.49 48.43
C SER A 149 27.54 36.72 47.69
N ASN A 150 28.40 37.64 47.26
CA ASN A 150 27.99 38.88 46.58
C ASN A 150 27.41 38.58 45.19
N LEU A 151 28.02 37.66 44.43
CA LEU A 151 27.47 37.21 43.16
C LEU A 151 26.11 36.52 43.34
N SER A 152 25.98 35.66 44.35
CA SER A 152 24.70 35.03 44.70
C SER A 152 23.63 36.08 45.03
N ARG A 153 23.98 37.13 45.78
CA ARG A 153 23.07 38.24 46.07
C ARG A 153 22.71 39.05 44.84
N MET A 154 23.65 39.30 43.93
CA MET A 154 23.37 39.98 42.64
C MET A 154 22.42 39.16 41.77
N VAL A 155 22.63 37.84 41.69
CA VAL A 155 21.74 36.91 40.96
C VAL A 155 20.35 36.89 41.61
N GLN A 156 20.28 36.88 42.95
CA GLN A 156 19.01 36.89 43.68
C GLN A 156 18.27 38.23 43.56
N ALA A 157 18.98 39.36 43.53
CA ALA A 157 18.39 40.69 43.33
C ALA A 157 17.92 40.90 41.87
N SER A 158 18.44 40.14 40.91
CA SER A 158 17.97 40.15 39.53
C SER A 158 16.64 39.41 39.42
N GLY A 159 15.55 40.13 39.72
CA GLY A 159 14.19 39.62 39.57
C GLY A 159 13.90 39.07 38.17
N VAL A 160 14.62 39.52 37.13
CA VAL A 160 14.50 39.02 35.76
C VAL A 160 15.00 37.57 35.62
N ILE A 161 16.14 37.22 36.24
CA ILE A 161 16.68 35.86 36.15
C ILE A 161 15.77 34.89 36.91
N GLN A 162 15.33 35.24 38.11
CA GLN A 162 14.38 34.41 38.85
C GLN A 162 13.04 34.31 38.11
N THR A 163 12.49 35.42 37.61
CA THR A 163 11.19 35.43 36.94
C THR A 163 11.20 34.64 35.63
N GLU A 164 12.22 34.78 34.79
CA GLU A 164 12.29 34.06 33.51
C GLU A 164 12.56 32.56 33.70
N VAL A 165 13.36 32.19 34.70
CA VAL A 165 13.57 30.78 35.07
C VAL A 165 12.28 30.18 35.65
N MET A 166 11.62 30.85 36.59
CA MET A 166 10.36 30.39 37.18
C MET A 166 9.22 30.33 36.16
N LYS A 167 9.06 31.33 35.29
CA LYS A 167 8.09 31.31 34.18
C LYS A 167 8.27 30.13 33.23
N LYS A 168 9.48 29.59 33.07
CA LYS A 168 9.74 28.41 32.24
C LYS A 168 9.56 27.10 33.02
N ILE A 169 9.86 27.10 34.32
CA ILE A 169 9.75 25.91 35.19
C ILE A 169 8.30 25.65 35.59
N ASP A 170 7.51 26.66 35.95
CA ASP A 170 6.15 26.46 36.49
C ASP A 170 5.19 25.81 35.47
N PRO A 171 5.13 26.23 34.19
CA PRO A 171 4.28 25.57 33.20
C PRO A 171 4.78 24.18 32.82
N LEU A 172 6.10 23.96 32.87
CA LEU A 172 6.70 22.66 32.61
C LEU A 172 6.39 21.68 33.74
N SER A 173 6.55 22.10 35.00
CA SER A 173 6.17 21.32 36.18
C SER A 173 4.68 21.04 36.19
N THR A 174 3.83 22.02 35.89
CA THR A 174 2.37 21.84 35.83
C THR A 174 1.97 20.87 34.71
N LYS A 175 2.55 20.99 33.51
CA LYS A 175 2.29 20.05 32.41
C LYS A 175 2.78 18.65 32.75
N VAL A 176 3.96 18.52 33.35
CA VAL A 176 4.51 17.22 33.79
C VAL A 176 3.62 16.61 34.87
N THR A 177 3.14 17.35 35.86
CA THR A 177 2.25 16.81 36.90
C THR A 177 0.88 16.45 36.33
N GLN A 178 0.31 17.27 35.45
CA GLN A 178 -0.97 16.98 34.81
C GLN A 178 -0.92 15.76 33.88
N THR A 179 0.19 15.53 33.19
CA THR A 179 0.35 14.37 32.30
C THR A 179 0.86 13.13 33.04
N ALA A 180 1.70 13.27 34.07
CA ALA A 180 2.29 12.14 34.79
C ALA A 180 1.24 11.25 35.47
N ASP A 181 0.09 11.80 35.86
CA ASP A 181 -1.02 11.03 36.44
C ASP A 181 -2.14 10.64 35.47
N SER A 182 -2.05 11.07 34.20
CA SER A 182 -3.00 10.65 33.17
C SER A 182 -2.84 9.16 32.88
N TRP A 183 -3.94 8.42 32.88
CA TRP A 183 -3.93 6.98 32.60
C TRP A 183 -3.23 6.67 31.26
N ALA A 184 -3.39 7.51 30.24
CA ALA A 184 -2.77 7.32 28.93
C ALA A 184 -1.24 7.47 28.95
N VAL A 185 -0.67 8.30 29.85
CA VAL A 185 0.78 8.48 30.00
C VAL A 185 1.39 7.50 31.01
N LYS A 186 0.55 6.84 31.82
CA LYS A 186 1.01 5.69 32.63
C LYS A 186 1.00 4.38 31.85
N ASN A 187 0.04 4.22 30.92
CA ASN A 187 -0.26 2.92 30.32
C ASN A 187 -0.19 2.88 28.78
N LEU A 188 -0.01 4.00 28.05
CA LEU A 188 0.09 4.04 26.59
C LEU A 188 1.32 4.87 26.12
N ASN A 189 2.51 4.52 26.59
CA ASN A 189 3.77 5.28 26.37
C ASN A 189 4.52 4.92 25.09
N SER A 190 4.08 3.89 24.37
CA SER A 190 4.66 3.44 23.12
C SER A 190 3.59 2.78 22.25
N ASN A 191 3.88 2.61 20.94
CA ASN A 191 3.05 1.78 20.07
C ASN A 191 2.90 0.35 20.63
N GLY A 192 3.86 -0.13 21.42
CA GLY A 192 3.83 -1.42 22.09
C GLY A 192 2.85 -1.51 23.26
N ASP A 193 2.49 -0.39 23.89
CA ASP A 193 1.58 -0.40 25.05
C ASP A 193 0.12 -0.54 24.62
N VAL A 194 -0.23 0.03 23.46
CA VAL A 194 -1.50 -0.28 22.78
C VAL A 194 -1.57 -1.77 22.40
N LEU A 195 -0.44 -2.36 22.00
CA LEU A 195 -0.30 -3.80 21.69
C LEU A 195 -0.20 -4.70 22.94
N ALA A 196 0.13 -4.15 24.11
CA ALA A 196 0.15 -4.88 25.37
C ALA A 196 -1.25 -4.93 26.01
N GLU A 197 -1.98 -3.81 25.95
CA GLU A 197 -3.39 -3.73 26.35
C GLU A 197 -4.30 -4.55 25.39
N LEU A 198 -4.00 -4.55 24.09
CA LEU A 198 -4.48 -5.55 23.13
C LEU A 198 -3.45 -6.67 22.96
N ASN A 199 -3.25 -7.51 23.98
CA ASN A 199 -2.26 -8.59 23.99
C ASN A 199 -2.13 -9.32 22.63
N GLN A 200 -1.12 -8.93 21.85
CA GLN A 200 -0.79 -9.49 20.56
C GLN A 200 0.43 -10.40 20.71
N THR A 201 0.25 -11.71 20.54
CA THR A 201 1.35 -12.70 20.53
C THR A 201 1.21 -13.55 19.27
N ASP A 202 2.30 -13.73 18.50
CA ASP A 202 2.37 -14.58 17.32
C ASP A 202 1.23 -14.37 16.29
N GLY A 203 0.88 -13.12 16.02
CA GLY A 203 -0.19 -12.75 15.06
C GLY A 203 -1.62 -12.91 15.58
N LEU A 204 -1.80 -13.33 16.84
CA LEU A 204 -3.10 -13.43 17.50
C LEU A 204 -3.29 -12.23 18.43
N THR A 205 -4.44 -11.56 18.34
CA THR A 205 -4.82 -10.48 19.27
C THR A 205 -5.94 -10.96 20.17
N LYS A 206 -5.71 -11.00 21.48
CA LYS A 206 -6.74 -11.37 22.46
C LYS A 206 -7.36 -10.13 23.08
N ILE A 207 -8.58 -9.80 22.65
CA ILE A 207 -9.36 -8.70 23.22
C ILE A 207 -10.27 -9.24 24.33
N LYS A 208 -9.93 -8.97 25.59
CA LYS A 208 -10.74 -9.36 26.75
C LYS A 208 -11.38 -8.13 27.37
N ASN A 209 -12.55 -7.74 26.87
CA ASN A 209 -13.34 -6.65 27.42
C ASN A 209 -14.76 -7.12 27.75
N LYS A 210 -15.38 -6.52 28.78
CA LYS A 210 -16.79 -6.73 29.11
C LYS A 210 -17.71 -6.30 27.96
N LEU A 211 -17.32 -5.26 27.23
CA LEU A 211 -18.02 -4.74 26.06
C LEU A 211 -17.05 -4.61 24.88
N ILE A 212 -17.41 -5.24 23.76
CA ILE A 212 -16.74 -5.04 22.45
C ILE A 212 -17.83 -4.53 21.51
N HIS A 213 -17.65 -3.34 20.94
CA HIS A 213 -18.53 -2.78 19.92
C HIS A 213 -17.85 -2.90 18.55
N LEU A 214 -18.57 -3.45 17.56
CA LEU A 214 -18.11 -3.59 16.18
C LEU A 214 -19.16 -2.90 15.31
N ASP A 215 -18.85 -1.71 14.82
CA ASP A 215 -19.78 -0.80 14.12
C ASP A 215 -19.51 -0.67 12.61
N GLY A 216 -18.48 -1.37 12.11
CA GLY A 216 -18.13 -1.43 10.69
C GLY A 216 -18.22 -2.84 10.10
N ASP A 217 -17.66 -3.00 8.89
CA ASP A 217 -17.54 -4.30 8.23
C ASP A 217 -16.54 -5.19 8.97
N VAL A 218 -16.98 -6.35 9.43
CA VAL A 218 -16.14 -7.35 10.10
C VAL A 218 -15.99 -8.57 9.20
N SER A 219 -14.77 -8.83 8.73
CA SER A 219 -14.45 -10.07 8.03
C SER A 219 -13.99 -11.13 9.04
N MET A 220 -14.52 -12.35 8.91
CA MET A 220 -14.16 -13.49 9.75
C MET A 220 -13.67 -14.62 8.85
N THR A 221 -12.67 -15.37 9.31
CA THR A 221 -12.21 -16.58 8.62
C THR A 221 -13.11 -17.77 8.98
N ASN A 222 -13.20 -18.77 8.09
CA ASN A 222 -14.07 -19.93 8.27
C ASN A 222 -13.84 -20.65 9.61
N ALA A 223 -12.57 -20.81 10.03
CA ALA A 223 -12.23 -21.48 11.28
C ALA A 223 -12.77 -20.74 12.52
N PHE A 224 -12.81 -19.40 12.50
CA PHE A 224 -13.39 -18.62 13.59
C PHE A 224 -14.92 -18.69 13.58
N ALA A 225 -15.54 -18.57 12.39
CA ALA A 225 -16.98 -18.67 12.22
C ALA A 225 -17.52 -20.04 12.68
N GLU A 226 -16.84 -21.14 12.35
CA GLU A 226 -17.19 -22.48 12.83
C GLU A 226 -17.10 -22.60 14.34
N ASN A 227 -16.04 -22.06 14.97
CA ASN A 227 -15.89 -22.06 16.43
C ASN A 227 -16.95 -21.21 17.14
N LEU A 228 -17.38 -20.10 16.53
CA LEU A 228 -18.45 -19.24 17.06
C LEU A 228 -19.81 -19.96 17.02
N LEU A 229 -20.14 -20.58 15.90
CA LEU A 229 -21.42 -21.24 15.66
C LEU A 229 -21.58 -22.57 16.42
N THR A 230 -20.48 -23.23 16.78
CA THR A 230 -20.52 -24.55 17.45
C THR A 230 -20.71 -24.48 18.97
N LYS A 231 -20.44 -23.34 19.62
CA LYS A 231 -20.53 -23.23 21.08
C LYS A 231 -21.83 -22.59 21.56
N SER A 232 -22.16 -21.40 21.06
CA SER A 232 -23.43 -20.71 21.33
C SER A 232 -23.41 -19.34 20.64
N PHE A 233 -24.17 -19.17 19.57
CA PHE A 233 -24.45 -17.87 18.97
C PHE A 233 -25.90 -17.49 19.30
N SER A 234 -26.11 -16.34 19.95
CA SER A 234 -27.43 -15.82 20.32
C SER A 234 -27.54 -14.36 19.89
N THR A 235 -28.63 -14.01 19.23
CA THR A 235 -28.94 -12.64 18.79
C THR A 235 -30.45 -12.44 18.79
N ASP A 236 -30.93 -11.23 19.07
CA ASP A 236 -32.35 -10.88 19.01
C ASP A 236 -32.87 -10.85 17.57
N SER A 237 -32.00 -10.54 16.60
CA SER A 237 -32.33 -10.59 15.18
C SER A 237 -31.12 -10.92 14.31
N LEU A 238 -31.36 -11.66 13.22
CA LEU A 238 -30.38 -11.98 12.19
C LEU A 238 -30.98 -11.64 10.81
N LYS A 239 -30.29 -10.79 10.05
CA LYS A 239 -30.61 -10.53 8.64
C LYS A 239 -29.52 -11.16 7.77
N ALA A 240 -29.76 -12.38 7.30
CA ALA A 240 -28.86 -13.08 6.40
C ALA A 240 -29.42 -13.10 4.97
N PHE A 241 -28.57 -12.94 3.96
CA PHE A 241 -28.97 -13.12 2.55
C PHE A 241 -29.21 -14.60 2.22
N SER A 242 -28.40 -15.50 2.78
CA SER A 242 -28.57 -16.95 2.67
C SER A 242 -28.06 -17.65 3.93
N ALA A 243 -28.67 -18.78 4.29
CA ALA A 243 -28.24 -19.62 5.40
C ALA A 243 -28.47 -21.09 5.05
N LYS A 244 -27.48 -21.94 5.34
CA LYS A 244 -27.63 -23.40 5.28
C LYS A 244 -27.60 -23.94 6.71
N ILE A 245 -28.71 -24.51 7.15
CA ILE A 245 -28.88 -25.00 8.52
C ILE A 245 -29.15 -26.50 8.44
N GLN A 246 -28.36 -27.30 9.17
CA GLN A 246 -28.57 -28.74 9.23
C GLN A 246 -29.85 -29.10 10.00
N ASN A 247 -30.03 -28.49 11.17
CA ASN A 247 -31.22 -28.66 12.01
C ASN A 247 -31.70 -27.28 12.49
N LEU A 248 -32.87 -26.85 12.00
CA LEU A 248 -33.53 -25.63 12.47
C LEU A 248 -34.58 -26.02 13.51
N ILE A 249 -34.40 -25.55 14.75
CA ILE A 249 -35.40 -25.68 15.82
C ILE A 249 -35.91 -24.27 16.13
N THR A 250 -37.18 -24.01 15.82
CA THR A 250 -37.83 -22.72 16.06
C THR A 250 -39.30 -22.93 16.37
N VAL A 251 -39.89 -21.97 17.09
CA VAL A 251 -41.33 -21.95 17.37
C VAL A 251 -42.12 -21.53 16.12
N ASN A 252 -41.57 -20.64 15.29
CA ASN A 252 -42.23 -20.16 14.09
C ASN A 252 -41.23 -19.92 12.94
N VAL A 253 -41.70 -20.13 11.71
CA VAL A 253 -41.03 -19.74 10.47
C VAL A 253 -42.04 -18.94 9.65
N ASP A 254 -41.83 -17.63 9.52
CA ASP A 254 -42.58 -16.79 8.58
C ASP A 254 -41.76 -16.64 7.30
N ALA A 255 -42.17 -17.34 6.25
CA ALA A 255 -41.46 -17.40 4.98
C ALA A 255 -42.41 -17.20 3.80
N ARG A 256 -41.96 -16.46 2.78
CA ARG A 256 -42.72 -16.27 1.53
C ARG A 256 -42.93 -17.59 0.77
N SER A 257 -41.96 -18.50 0.82
CA SER A 257 -42.02 -19.82 0.18
C SER A 257 -41.14 -20.83 0.90
N VAL A 258 -41.61 -22.07 1.01
CA VAL A 258 -40.85 -23.22 1.49
C VAL A 258 -40.88 -24.29 0.39
N THR A 259 -39.72 -24.73 -0.07
CA THR A 259 -39.57 -25.72 -1.15
C THR A 259 -38.95 -27.02 -0.63
N GLY A 260 -39.23 -28.15 -1.28
CA GLY A 260 -38.65 -29.46 -0.88
C GLY A 260 -39.28 -30.08 0.36
N MET A 261 -40.52 -29.72 0.69
CA MET A 261 -41.29 -30.35 1.76
C MET A 261 -41.59 -31.81 1.40
N ASP A 262 -41.38 -32.72 2.36
CA ASP A 262 -41.87 -34.08 2.23
C ASP A 262 -43.38 -34.13 2.55
N ALA A 263 -44.00 -35.26 2.26
CA ALA A 263 -45.41 -35.47 2.58
C ALA A 263 -45.68 -35.31 4.09
N ASN A 264 -44.71 -35.56 4.97
CA ASN A 264 -44.88 -35.40 6.41
C ASN A 264 -45.04 -33.94 6.83
N PHE A 265 -44.30 -33.01 6.24
CA PHE A 265 -44.45 -31.57 6.50
C PHE A 265 -45.81 -31.06 5.98
N ILE A 266 -46.22 -31.45 4.77
CA ILE A 266 -47.54 -31.10 4.21
C ILE A 266 -48.67 -31.69 5.08
N ARG A 267 -48.51 -32.94 5.50
CA ARG A 267 -49.39 -33.65 6.43
C ARG A 267 -49.49 -32.94 7.77
N ALA A 268 -48.39 -32.46 8.35
CA ALA A 268 -48.42 -31.71 9.60
C ALA A 268 -49.28 -30.43 9.49
N ARG A 269 -49.25 -29.75 8.33
CA ARG A 269 -50.03 -28.53 8.11
C ARG A 269 -51.51 -28.79 7.83
N LEU A 270 -51.84 -29.84 7.08
CA LEU A 270 -53.22 -30.16 6.73
C LEU A 270 -53.93 -30.99 7.81
N ASN A 271 -53.26 -31.96 8.43
CA ASN A 271 -53.86 -32.80 9.47
C ASN A 271 -54.08 -32.02 10.78
N SER A 272 -53.27 -31.00 11.07
CA SER A 272 -53.53 -30.10 12.20
C SER A 272 -54.80 -29.26 12.00
N GLY A 273 -55.20 -29.00 10.75
CA GLY A 273 -56.42 -28.26 10.42
C GLY A 273 -57.65 -29.12 10.09
N SER A 274 -57.45 -30.36 9.61
CA SER A 274 -58.54 -31.25 9.19
C SER A 274 -58.13 -32.73 9.34
N SER A 275 -58.76 -33.46 10.27
CA SER A 275 -58.43 -34.86 10.57
C SER A 275 -58.88 -35.87 9.49
N ASN A 276 -59.64 -35.41 8.49
CA ASN A 276 -60.22 -36.22 7.45
C ASN A 276 -59.47 -36.13 6.11
N VAL A 277 -58.35 -35.40 6.03
CA VAL A 277 -57.53 -35.30 4.82
C VAL A 277 -56.17 -35.93 5.09
N THR A 278 -55.68 -36.75 4.17
CA THR A 278 -54.38 -37.41 4.24
C THR A 278 -53.66 -37.22 2.91
N ILE A 279 -52.44 -36.69 2.94
CA ILE A 279 -51.56 -36.60 1.77
C ILE A 279 -50.30 -37.43 2.05
N THR A 280 -49.99 -38.36 1.17
CA THR A 280 -48.78 -39.20 1.22
C THR A 280 -48.09 -39.22 -0.14
N GLY A 281 -46.98 -39.96 -0.27
CA GLY A 281 -46.37 -40.23 -1.57
C GLY A 281 -47.25 -41.09 -2.50
N GLU A 282 -48.28 -41.74 -1.96
CA GLU A 282 -49.23 -42.56 -2.73
C GLU A 282 -50.36 -41.70 -3.32
N GLY A 283 -50.72 -40.57 -2.69
CA GLY A 283 -51.78 -39.70 -3.21
C GLY A 283 -52.45 -38.80 -2.17
N PHE A 284 -53.57 -38.18 -2.57
CA PHE A 284 -54.44 -37.34 -1.75
C PHE A 284 -55.72 -38.10 -1.41
N THR A 285 -56.04 -38.23 -0.12
CA THR A 285 -57.21 -38.96 0.37
C THR A 285 -58.07 -38.07 1.27
N VAL A 286 -59.39 -38.09 1.08
CA VAL A 286 -60.37 -37.49 1.98
C VAL A 286 -61.27 -38.58 2.56
N LEU A 287 -61.25 -38.75 3.88
CA LEU A 287 -62.16 -39.60 4.62
C LEU A 287 -63.53 -38.90 4.75
N HIS A 288 -64.58 -39.62 4.36
CA HIS A 288 -65.96 -39.18 4.52
C HIS A 288 -66.50 -39.63 5.88
N LYS A 289 -67.56 -38.97 6.38
CA LYS A 289 -68.19 -39.30 7.66
C LYS A 289 -68.69 -40.75 7.77
N ASN A 290 -68.97 -41.39 6.63
CA ASN A 290 -69.46 -42.76 6.54
C ASN A 290 -68.34 -43.81 6.46
N GLY A 291 -67.07 -43.42 6.64
CA GLY A 291 -65.91 -44.33 6.59
C GLY A 291 -65.33 -44.56 5.20
N LYS A 292 -65.99 -44.10 4.13
CA LYS A 292 -65.53 -44.19 2.75
C LYS A 292 -64.50 -43.11 2.42
N LYS A 293 -63.78 -43.23 1.31
CA LYS A 293 -62.69 -42.29 0.96
C LYS A 293 -62.80 -41.78 -0.48
N THR A 294 -62.52 -40.49 -0.69
CA THR A 294 -62.15 -39.97 -2.02
C THR A 294 -60.65 -40.06 -2.13
N VAL A 295 -60.14 -40.69 -3.19
CA VAL A 295 -58.70 -40.84 -3.41
C VAL A 295 -58.34 -40.23 -4.77
N ILE A 296 -57.24 -39.48 -4.80
CA ILE A 296 -56.54 -39.05 -6.00
C ILE A 296 -55.12 -39.63 -5.91
N ASP A 297 -54.82 -40.62 -6.72
CA ASP A 297 -53.50 -41.27 -6.77
C ASP A 297 -53.08 -41.55 -8.23
N TYR A 298 -52.13 -42.47 -8.43
CA TYR A 298 -51.67 -42.90 -9.76
C TYR A 298 -52.80 -43.48 -10.64
N ASP A 299 -53.82 -44.09 -10.05
CA ASP A 299 -54.97 -44.66 -10.75
C ASP A 299 -56.07 -43.61 -11.05
N GLY A 300 -55.87 -42.36 -10.62
CA GLY A 300 -56.76 -41.23 -10.90
C GLY A 300 -57.65 -40.85 -9.72
N LEU A 301 -58.83 -40.28 -10.01
CA LEU A 301 -59.79 -39.82 -9.00
C LEU A 301 -60.93 -40.85 -8.86
N TYR A 302 -61.04 -41.47 -7.70
CA TYR A 302 -62.09 -42.48 -7.43
C TYR A 302 -62.62 -42.43 -5.99
N HIS A 303 -63.70 -43.17 -5.76
CA HIS A 303 -64.27 -43.41 -4.45
C HIS A 303 -63.99 -44.84 -4.00
N TYR A 304 -63.47 -44.97 -2.78
CA TYR A 304 -63.11 -46.25 -2.15
C TYR A 304 -64.07 -46.59 -1.01
N ASP A 305 -64.72 -47.75 -1.12
CA ASP A 305 -65.79 -48.24 -0.22
C ASP A 305 -65.39 -49.49 0.59
N GLY A 306 -64.10 -49.72 0.84
CA GLY A 306 -63.65 -50.79 1.75
C GLY A 306 -63.58 -52.20 1.14
N GLY A 307 -63.46 -52.32 -0.19
CA GLY A 307 -63.26 -53.59 -0.91
C GLY A 307 -62.40 -53.41 -2.18
N TRP A 308 -62.40 -54.39 -3.09
CA TRP A 308 -61.70 -54.34 -4.40
C TRP A 308 -62.34 -53.38 -5.42
N TYR A 309 -63.37 -52.64 -5.01
CA TYR A 309 -64.18 -51.82 -5.90
C TYR A 309 -63.70 -50.37 -5.86
N HIS A 310 -63.14 -49.95 -6.99
CA HIS A 310 -62.88 -48.55 -7.30
C HIS A 310 -64.04 -48.08 -8.17
N THR A 311 -64.93 -47.29 -7.59
CA THR A 311 -65.93 -46.59 -8.41
C THR A 311 -65.27 -45.31 -8.89
N HIS A 312 -65.01 -45.24 -10.20
CA HIS A 312 -64.75 -43.96 -10.84
C HIS A 312 -65.93 -43.06 -10.55
N TYR A 313 -65.72 -41.74 -10.48
CA TYR A 313 -66.83 -40.83 -10.22
C TYR A 313 -67.87 -40.95 -11.34
N LEU A 314 -68.86 -41.81 -11.06
CA LEU A 314 -70.19 -41.87 -11.65
C LEU A 314 -70.27 -42.57 -13.02
N HIS A 315 -69.76 -43.80 -13.09
CA HIS A 315 -70.08 -44.78 -14.16
C HIS A 315 -70.60 -46.09 -13.53
N ASP A 316 -71.82 -46.49 -13.88
CA ASP A 316 -72.43 -47.75 -13.42
C ASP A 316 -73.10 -48.51 -14.57
N VAL A 317 -72.88 -49.83 -14.62
CA VAL A 317 -73.52 -50.74 -15.58
C VAL A 317 -74.42 -51.72 -14.84
N ILE A 318 -75.73 -51.65 -15.06
CA ILE A 318 -76.76 -52.36 -14.32
C ILE A 318 -77.47 -53.34 -15.27
N PRO A 319 -77.41 -54.66 -15.07
CA PRO A 319 -78.16 -55.62 -15.87
C PRO A 319 -79.65 -55.57 -15.52
N VAL A 320 -80.52 -55.52 -16.53
CA VAL A 320 -81.97 -55.44 -16.36
C VAL A 320 -82.64 -56.52 -17.21
N SER A 321 -83.50 -57.32 -16.56
CA SER A 321 -84.23 -58.44 -17.18
C SER A 321 -85.75 -58.25 -17.13
N GLY A 322 -86.46 -59.03 -17.94
CA GLY A 322 -87.93 -59.06 -17.92
C GLY A 322 -88.55 -57.79 -18.49
N ILE A 323 -87.93 -57.22 -19.53
CA ILE A 323 -88.42 -56.02 -20.21
C ILE A 323 -89.29 -56.48 -21.38
N ASN A 324 -90.60 -56.39 -21.22
CA ASN A 324 -91.58 -56.74 -22.26
C ASN A 324 -92.64 -55.63 -22.36
N HIS A 325 -92.27 -54.53 -23.00
CA HIS A 325 -93.14 -53.36 -23.10
C HIS A 325 -94.26 -53.58 -24.12
N THR A 326 -95.51 -53.49 -23.67
CA THR A 326 -96.72 -53.42 -24.49
C THR A 326 -97.41 -52.06 -24.30
N SER A 327 -98.48 -51.77 -25.04
CA SER A 327 -99.29 -50.56 -24.83
C SER A 327 -99.85 -50.45 -23.41
N ASP A 328 -99.98 -51.57 -22.70
CA ASP A 328 -100.75 -51.66 -21.46
C ASP A 328 -99.87 -51.79 -20.20
N THR A 329 -98.59 -52.18 -20.36
CA THR A 329 -97.69 -52.53 -19.24
C THR A 329 -96.81 -51.38 -18.75
N GLY A 330 -96.76 -50.24 -19.45
CA GLY A 330 -95.94 -49.07 -19.10
C GLY A 330 -94.42 -49.34 -19.10
N TYR A 331 -93.64 -48.36 -18.60
CA TYR A 331 -92.18 -48.44 -18.54
C TYR A 331 -91.67 -49.44 -17.50
N LYS A 332 -90.56 -50.12 -17.81
CA LYS A 332 -89.79 -50.83 -16.79
C LYS A 332 -88.94 -49.82 -16.05
N TRP A 333 -89.33 -49.48 -14.82
CA TRP A 333 -88.54 -48.60 -13.97
C TRP A 333 -87.40 -49.35 -13.29
N VAL A 334 -86.19 -48.80 -13.38
CA VAL A 334 -84.99 -49.32 -12.72
C VAL A 334 -84.48 -48.27 -11.75
N THR A 335 -84.36 -48.63 -10.48
CA THR A 335 -83.78 -47.75 -9.46
C THR A 335 -82.26 -47.88 -9.53
N ILE A 336 -81.57 -46.76 -9.75
CA ILE A 336 -80.12 -46.71 -9.83
C ILE A 336 -79.52 -46.38 -8.44
N PRO A 337 -78.21 -46.62 -8.22
CA PRO A 337 -77.56 -46.35 -6.94
C PRO A 337 -77.84 -44.94 -6.41
N SER A 338 -77.94 -44.81 -5.08
CA SER A 338 -78.32 -43.55 -4.42
C SER A 338 -77.36 -42.38 -4.69
N VAL A 339 -76.16 -42.67 -5.18
CA VAL A 339 -75.16 -41.66 -5.58
C VAL A 339 -75.65 -40.75 -6.71
N TYR A 340 -76.62 -41.21 -7.52
CA TYR A 340 -77.21 -40.44 -8.62
C TYR A 340 -78.50 -39.70 -8.25
N HIS A 341 -79.08 -39.95 -7.07
CA HIS A 341 -80.37 -39.37 -6.67
C HIS A 341 -80.24 -37.85 -6.51
N GLY A 342 -81.18 -37.11 -7.09
CA GLY A 342 -81.18 -35.65 -7.14
C GLY A 342 -80.13 -35.03 -8.07
N LYS A 343 -79.40 -35.82 -8.87
CA LYS A 343 -78.39 -35.30 -9.81
C LYS A 343 -78.75 -35.58 -11.26
N ARG A 344 -78.29 -34.73 -12.17
CA ARG A 344 -78.40 -34.97 -13.62
C ARG A 344 -77.36 -36.00 -14.04
N PHE A 345 -77.78 -36.97 -14.84
CA PHE A 345 -76.91 -38.01 -15.40
C PHE A 345 -77.38 -38.38 -16.81
N ASN A 346 -76.48 -38.98 -17.58
CA ASN A 346 -76.77 -39.62 -18.84
C ASN A 346 -77.11 -41.09 -18.61
N ALA A 347 -78.26 -41.53 -19.14
CA ALA A 347 -78.66 -42.92 -19.11
C ALA A 347 -78.75 -43.47 -20.54
N GLN A 348 -78.12 -44.61 -20.75
CA GLN A 348 -78.13 -45.34 -22.02
C GLN A 348 -78.47 -46.80 -21.76
N VAL A 349 -78.99 -47.48 -22.77
CA VAL A 349 -79.29 -48.90 -22.66
C VAL A 349 -78.72 -49.63 -23.86
N ALA A 350 -78.05 -50.75 -23.59
CA ALA A 350 -77.53 -51.66 -24.59
C ALA A 350 -78.31 -52.97 -24.54
N PHE A 351 -78.74 -53.46 -25.71
CA PHE A 351 -79.35 -54.78 -25.83
C PHE A 351 -78.35 -55.89 -25.42
N ALA A 352 -78.79 -56.84 -24.62
CA ALA A 352 -77.96 -57.96 -24.16
C ALA A 352 -78.46 -59.32 -24.70
N ASP A 353 -79.75 -59.63 -24.56
CA ASP A 353 -80.36 -60.89 -25.04
C ASP A 353 -81.85 -60.68 -25.37
N ALA A 354 -82.38 -61.39 -26.36
CA ALA A 354 -83.79 -61.37 -26.76
C ALA A 354 -84.63 -62.45 -26.06
N CYS A 355 -84.05 -63.17 -25.10
CA CYS A 355 -84.69 -64.12 -24.17
C CYS A 355 -85.63 -65.15 -24.81
N VAL A 356 -85.39 -65.50 -26.07
CA VAL A 356 -86.24 -66.41 -26.88
C VAL A 356 -86.28 -67.82 -26.32
N TRP A 357 -85.31 -68.19 -25.48
CA TRP A 357 -85.28 -69.44 -24.72
C TRP A 357 -86.49 -69.63 -23.80
N LYS A 358 -87.28 -68.57 -23.52
CA LYS A 358 -88.54 -68.68 -22.78
C LYS A 358 -89.71 -69.25 -23.59
N ASN A 359 -89.55 -69.46 -24.89
CA ASN A 359 -90.52 -70.25 -25.66
C ASN A 359 -90.47 -71.71 -25.18
N THR A 360 -91.44 -72.12 -24.36
CA THR A 360 -91.55 -73.49 -23.83
C THR A 360 -92.10 -74.49 -24.84
N ASN A 361 -92.55 -74.04 -26.00
CA ASN A 361 -93.18 -74.87 -27.04
C ASN A 361 -92.16 -75.46 -28.03
N GLY A 362 -90.87 -75.19 -27.84
CA GLY A 362 -89.78 -75.63 -28.70
C GLY A 362 -89.72 -74.91 -30.05
N ASP A 363 -90.51 -73.85 -30.28
CA ASP A 363 -90.59 -73.17 -31.57
C ASP A 363 -89.26 -72.47 -31.91
N TYR A 364 -88.51 -71.99 -30.91
CA TYR A 364 -87.16 -71.46 -31.09
C TYR A 364 -86.17 -72.54 -31.54
N GLN A 365 -86.16 -73.67 -30.84
CA GLN A 365 -85.24 -74.80 -31.08
C GLN A 365 -85.46 -75.44 -32.46
N ASN A 366 -86.72 -75.45 -32.92
CA ASN A 366 -87.11 -75.97 -34.24
C ASN A 366 -86.94 -74.93 -35.37
N GLY A 367 -86.43 -73.73 -35.07
CA GLY A 367 -86.17 -72.68 -36.08
C GLY A 367 -87.43 -72.01 -36.63
N TRP A 368 -88.55 -72.06 -35.90
CA TRP A 368 -89.83 -71.51 -36.35
C TRP A 368 -90.03 -70.04 -35.98
N LEU A 369 -89.17 -69.49 -35.11
CA LEU A 369 -89.20 -68.10 -34.71
C LEU A 369 -88.19 -67.29 -35.53
N VAL A 370 -88.69 -66.33 -36.29
CA VAL A 370 -87.88 -65.37 -37.05
C VAL A 370 -87.95 -64.01 -36.35
N LEU A 371 -86.80 -63.48 -35.93
CA LEU A 371 -86.73 -62.15 -35.33
C LEU A 371 -87.15 -61.10 -36.36
N GLN A 372 -88.15 -60.28 -36.00
CA GLN A 372 -88.62 -59.18 -36.84
C GLN A 372 -88.04 -57.84 -36.38
N ARG A 373 -88.04 -57.59 -35.07
CA ARG A 373 -87.65 -56.30 -34.49
C ARG A 373 -87.19 -56.47 -33.06
N ILE A 374 -86.14 -55.73 -32.69
CA ILE A 374 -85.75 -55.48 -31.31
C ILE A 374 -85.95 -54.00 -31.03
N VAL A 375 -86.48 -53.68 -29.86
CA VAL A 375 -86.57 -52.32 -29.34
C VAL A 375 -85.94 -52.31 -27.96
N CYS A 376 -84.99 -51.42 -27.74
CA CYS A 376 -84.53 -51.05 -26.41
C CYS A 376 -84.10 -49.58 -26.42
N TYR A 377 -84.66 -48.77 -25.52
CA TYR A 377 -84.20 -47.40 -25.29
C TYR A 377 -84.63 -46.92 -23.91
N VAL A 378 -83.95 -45.88 -23.42
CA VAL A 378 -84.35 -45.15 -22.21
C VAL A 378 -85.32 -44.06 -22.62
N GLN A 379 -86.47 -43.96 -21.95
CA GLN A 379 -87.40 -42.83 -22.14
C GLN A 379 -86.85 -41.59 -21.41
N LYS A 380 -85.94 -40.86 -22.06
CA LYS A 380 -85.15 -39.79 -21.44
C LYS A 380 -86.01 -38.70 -20.77
N ASP A 381 -87.13 -38.33 -21.38
CA ASP A 381 -88.01 -37.26 -20.88
C ASP A 381 -88.78 -37.64 -19.61
N SER A 382 -88.77 -38.93 -19.25
CA SER A 382 -89.48 -39.45 -18.08
C SER A 382 -88.52 -39.89 -16.98
N ILE A 383 -87.22 -39.61 -17.07
CA ILE A 383 -86.27 -39.95 -16.00
C ILE A 383 -86.67 -39.23 -14.71
N ASP A 384 -86.81 -39.99 -13.63
CA ASP A 384 -87.06 -39.48 -12.28
C ASP A 384 -85.71 -39.25 -11.61
N TYR A 385 -85.17 -38.04 -11.76
CA TYR A 385 -83.89 -37.67 -11.19
C TYR A 385 -83.92 -37.62 -9.66
N ASP A 386 -85.03 -37.18 -9.06
CA ASP A 386 -85.16 -37.00 -7.61
C ASP A 386 -85.01 -38.33 -6.87
N ASN A 387 -85.64 -39.39 -7.38
CA ASN A 387 -85.58 -40.72 -6.78
C ASN A 387 -84.60 -41.67 -7.50
N GLY A 388 -83.86 -41.18 -8.50
CA GLY A 388 -82.95 -41.97 -9.33
C GLY A 388 -83.62 -43.20 -9.94
N ARG A 389 -84.68 -42.99 -10.72
CA ARG A 389 -85.35 -44.08 -11.46
C ARG A 389 -85.30 -43.82 -12.95
N VAL A 390 -84.83 -44.82 -13.69
CA VAL A 390 -84.70 -44.77 -15.15
C VAL A 390 -85.78 -45.64 -15.80
N PRO A 391 -86.65 -45.05 -16.65
CA PRO A 391 -87.66 -45.80 -17.39
C PRO A 391 -87.06 -46.41 -18.66
N ILE A 392 -87.15 -47.73 -18.76
CA ILE A 392 -86.67 -48.49 -19.91
C ILE A 392 -87.87 -49.02 -20.71
N VAL A 393 -87.82 -48.83 -22.02
CA VAL A 393 -88.72 -49.45 -22.99
C VAL A 393 -87.95 -50.52 -23.72
N GLY A 394 -88.51 -51.72 -23.81
CA GLY A 394 -87.96 -52.72 -24.71
C GLY A 394 -88.78 -53.99 -24.84
N TYR A 395 -88.57 -54.68 -25.96
CA TYR A 395 -89.18 -55.95 -26.32
C TYR A 395 -88.50 -56.51 -27.57
N ALA A 396 -88.65 -57.81 -27.80
CA ALA A 396 -88.29 -58.45 -29.05
C ALA A 396 -89.53 -59.07 -29.69
N ARG A 397 -89.72 -58.82 -30.99
CA ARG A 397 -90.88 -59.30 -31.75
C ARG A 397 -90.44 -60.32 -32.78
N TYR A 398 -91.15 -61.45 -32.79
CA TYR A 398 -90.86 -62.60 -33.63
C TYR A 398 -92.07 -62.97 -34.48
N TRP A 399 -91.82 -63.46 -35.68
CA TRP A 399 -92.82 -64.17 -36.48
C TRP A 399 -92.69 -65.65 -36.21
N ASN A 400 -93.77 -66.28 -35.73
CA ASN A 400 -93.83 -67.72 -35.55
C ASN A 400 -94.41 -68.36 -36.81
N ALA A 401 -93.56 -69.05 -37.58
CA ALA A 401 -93.94 -69.68 -38.84
C ALA A 401 -94.92 -70.85 -38.66
N ARG A 402 -94.92 -71.50 -37.47
CA ARG A 402 -95.83 -72.60 -37.14
C ARG A 402 -97.25 -72.11 -36.89
N THR A 403 -97.39 -71.10 -36.04
CA THR A 403 -98.69 -70.55 -35.64
C THR A 403 -99.19 -69.46 -36.59
N ARG A 404 -98.32 -68.99 -37.50
CA ARG A 404 -98.55 -67.89 -38.45
C ARG A 404 -98.99 -66.61 -37.75
N LYS A 405 -98.37 -66.31 -36.59
CA LYS A 405 -98.67 -65.15 -35.77
C LYS A 405 -97.39 -64.45 -35.30
N ALA A 406 -97.51 -63.15 -35.05
CA ALA A 406 -96.45 -62.40 -34.41
C ALA A 406 -96.54 -62.57 -32.89
N GLU A 407 -95.42 -62.87 -32.26
CA GLU A 407 -95.27 -63.07 -30.82
C GLU A 407 -94.24 -62.08 -30.27
N GLN A 408 -94.44 -61.64 -29.02
CA GLN A 408 -93.55 -60.71 -28.35
C GLN A 408 -92.95 -61.35 -27.10
N TYR A 409 -91.64 -61.28 -26.99
CA TYR A 409 -90.86 -61.81 -25.88
C TYR A 409 -90.18 -60.67 -25.13
N ASP A 410 -89.87 -60.95 -23.87
CA ASP A 410 -89.07 -60.04 -23.06
C ASP A 410 -87.62 -60.00 -23.55
N ILE A 411 -86.91 -58.95 -23.15
CA ILE A 411 -85.49 -58.80 -23.42
C ILE A 411 -84.69 -58.58 -22.14
N GLN A 412 -83.39 -58.80 -22.26
CA GLN A 412 -82.37 -58.37 -21.32
C GLN A 412 -81.54 -57.24 -21.92
N VAL A 413 -81.17 -56.31 -21.06
CA VAL A 413 -80.37 -55.14 -21.42
C VAL A 413 -79.37 -54.80 -20.33
N GLN A 414 -78.38 -53.99 -20.66
CA GLN A 414 -77.51 -53.30 -19.71
C GLN A 414 -77.87 -51.82 -19.70
N LEU A 415 -78.27 -51.32 -18.53
CA LEU A 415 -78.47 -49.89 -18.28
C LEU A 415 -77.12 -49.30 -17.88
N ILE A 416 -76.62 -48.36 -18.67
CA ILE A 416 -75.36 -47.66 -18.45
C ILE A 416 -75.70 -46.26 -17.96
N ILE A 417 -75.16 -45.90 -16.81
CA ILE A 417 -75.30 -44.58 -16.20
C ILE A 417 -73.95 -43.91 -16.17
N ASP A 418 -73.88 -42.72 -16.75
CA ASP A 418 -72.70 -41.85 -16.76
C ASP A 418 -73.10 -40.48 -16.21
N TYR A 419 -72.21 -39.81 -15.49
CA TYR A 419 -72.41 -38.43 -15.06
C TYR A 419 -71.78 -37.41 -15.98
#